data_AF-A0A9E5VDR6-F1
#
_entry.id   AF-A0A9E5VDR6-F1
#
_cell.length_a   1.000
_cell.length_b   1.000
_cell.length_c   1.000
_cell.angle_alpha   90.00
_cell.angle_beta   90.00
_cell.angle_gamma   90.00
#
_symmetry.space_group_name_H-M   'P 1'
#
loop_
_entity.id
_entity.type
_entity.pdbx_description
1 polymer ?
#
loop_
_entity_poly.entity_id
_entity_poly.type
_entity_poly.pdbx_seq_one_letter_code
_entity_poly.pdbx_strand_id
1 'polypeptide(L)'
;MKKHPKNNASYNPPSGWFYTILRGLAWFFCTVLFGVKIHRDPRLRNLRGPLIILGNHPSYLDPLIMAIAFRGRRLHFLAADCFFRKPLLNRILTRLAAIPKIQFHTDMQATRRMIQVLRHGGGLAIYPEGQRSLDGGSRAIDDAIAKMISKMQCPVAVVNIEGAYLTWPRWSKRGFRPGRIDARAFLLYEAADLDKLSVDQIKQGIEEALHFNDYRWQEKRRVVFRSRAPAKGLHNLCHQCPSCRGLLAMRSERTGLTCSRCGYLVAMDAWGFLHEESPDPEKRIFSLSDPWRWHQWQLREIREMLADDHFHLEFPATVDLIEQGGHVSPAGRGVLRLTTDQMVFVGQEPVEPAHAPLNIQLPYQTRIGLSFIFGVQFEMAVREQTYRFRPEPGQAVILIIDAILASGNHPELDKDGRQNG
;
A
#
# COMPACT_ATOMS: atom_id res chain seq x y z
N MET A 1 -17.86 29.58 -6.19
CA MET A 1 -16.83 29.34 -7.23
C MET A 1 -15.44 29.68 -6.70
N LYS A 2 -14.69 28.71 -6.15
CA LYS A 2 -13.25 28.87 -5.90
C LYS A 2 -12.50 28.34 -7.10
N LYS A 3 -11.73 29.22 -7.77
CA LYS A 3 -10.96 28.92 -8.98
C LYS A 3 -10.03 27.72 -8.73
N HIS A 4 -10.25 26.61 -9.45
CA HIS A 4 -9.19 25.64 -9.70
C HIS A 4 -7.99 26.39 -10.30
N PRO A 5 -6.75 26.09 -9.88
CA PRO A 5 -5.58 26.74 -10.48
C PRO A 5 -5.59 26.48 -11.98
N LYS A 6 -5.64 27.58 -12.75
CA LYS A 6 -5.67 27.57 -14.21
C LYS A 6 -4.49 26.74 -14.74
N ASN A 7 -4.83 25.83 -15.66
CA ASN A 7 -3.92 25.14 -16.56
C ASN A 7 -2.99 26.14 -17.25
N ASN A 8 -1.75 26.19 -16.79
CA ASN A 8 -0.53 26.46 -17.55
C ASN A 8 0.60 25.97 -16.65
N ALA A 9 0.90 24.67 -16.71
CA ALA A 9 1.88 24.05 -15.84
C ALA A 9 3.29 24.50 -16.26
N SER A 10 3.73 25.66 -15.80
CA SER A 10 5.15 25.96 -15.69
C SER A 10 5.77 24.94 -14.73
N TYR A 11 6.93 24.40 -15.08
CA TYR A 11 7.68 23.53 -14.18
C TYR A 11 8.01 24.34 -12.91
N ASN A 12 7.45 23.94 -11.77
CA ASN A 12 7.71 24.56 -10.48
C ASN A 12 8.51 23.59 -9.63
N PRO A 13 9.82 23.83 -9.42
CA PRO A 13 10.60 22.99 -8.54
C PRO A 13 10.15 23.18 -7.07
N PRO A 14 10.34 22.19 -6.19
CA PRO A 14 9.97 22.32 -4.78
C PRO A 14 10.69 23.50 -4.13
N SER A 15 10.04 24.22 -3.21
CA SER A 15 10.68 25.35 -2.51
C SER A 15 11.96 24.91 -1.79
N GLY A 16 13.10 25.53 -2.11
CA GLY A 16 14.43 25.07 -1.67
C GLY A 16 14.62 25.11 -0.16
N TRP A 17 14.31 26.24 0.48
CA TRP A 17 14.43 26.41 1.93
C TRP A 17 13.43 25.52 2.68
N PHE A 18 12.18 25.46 2.20
CA PHE A 18 11.12 24.68 2.82
C PHE A 18 11.43 23.18 2.78
N TYR A 19 11.89 22.68 1.63
CA TYR A 19 12.30 21.29 1.48
C TYR A 19 13.48 20.94 2.40
N THR A 20 14.46 21.84 2.50
CA THR A 20 15.66 21.62 3.33
C THR A 20 15.31 21.54 4.82
N ILE A 21 14.48 22.45 5.31
CA ILE A 21 13.99 22.42 6.69
C ILE A 21 13.17 21.14 6.94
N LEU A 22 12.22 20.83 6.07
CA LEU A 22 11.38 19.65 6.25
C LEU A 22 12.20 18.36 6.22
N ARG A 23 13.23 18.27 5.37
CA ARG A 23 14.17 17.14 5.35
C ARG A 23 15.01 17.06 6.62
N GLY A 24 15.44 18.20 7.18
CA GLY A 24 16.17 18.25 8.46
C GLY A 24 15.31 17.73 9.61
N LEU A 25 14.06 18.20 9.69
CA LEU A 25 13.07 17.72 10.66
C LEU A 25 12.76 16.23 10.47
N ALA A 26 12.56 15.81 9.22
CA ALA A 26 12.33 14.41 8.88
C ALA A 26 13.52 13.54 9.26
N TRP A 27 14.75 13.99 9.01
CA TRP A 27 15.97 13.30 9.41
C TRP A 27 16.02 13.12 10.92
N PHE A 28 15.86 14.20 11.69
CA PHE A 28 15.85 14.14 13.15
C PHE A 28 14.76 13.20 13.67
N PHE A 29 13.53 13.35 13.19
CA PHE A 29 12.40 12.49 13.55
C PHE A 29 12.67 11.01 13.24
N CYS A 30 13.19 10.72 12.04
CA CYS A 30 13.46 9.35 11.59
C CYS A 30 14.64 8.70 12.34
N THR A 31 15.73 9.44 12.59
CA THR A 31 16.90 8.88 13.26
C THR A 31 16.70 8.73 14.76
N VAL A 32 16.07 9.70 15.42
CA VAL A 32 15.88 9.66 16.87
C VAL A 32 14.81 8.65 17.29
N LEU A 33 13.67 8.61 16.59
CA LEU A 33 12.57 7.72 16.98
C LEU A 33 12.70 6.31 16.40
N PHE A 34 13.25 6.17 15.19
CA PHE A 34 13.24 4.89 14.47
C PHE A 34 14.64 4.38 14.12
N GLY A 35 15.69 5.00 14.66
CA GLY A 35 17.07 4.54 14.47
C GLY A 35 17.45 4.32 13.00
N VAL A 36 16.89 5.12 12.08
CA VAL A 36 16.99 4.90 10.63
C VAL A 36 18.44 4.93 10.18
N LYS A 37 18.92 3.83 9.59
CA LYS A 37 20.25 3.71 8.98
C LYS A 37 20.14 3.63 7.47
N ILE A 38 20.78 4.57 6.77
CA ILE A 38 20.72 4.65 5.30
C ILE A 38 22.11 4.43 4.72
N HIS A 39 22.30 3.28 4.06
CA HIS A 39 23.48 2.98 3.25
C HIS A 39 23.28 3.60 1.86
N ARG A 40 24.24 4.40 1.40
CA ARG A 40 24.15 5.12 0.12
C ARG A 40 25.29 4.71 -0.78
N ASP A 41 24.97 4.29 -1.99
CA ASP A 41 25.92 4.10 -3.07
C ASP A 41 26.63 5.44 -3.39
N PRO A 42 27.97 5.49 -3.38
CA PRO A 42 28.73 6.68 -3.74
C PRO A 42 28.38 7.25 -5.11
N ARG A 43 28.01 6.41 -6.09
CA ARG A 43 27.65 6.83 -7.45
C ARG A 43 26.50 7.84 -7.46
N LEU A 44 25.59 7.77 -6.50
CA LEU A 44 24.44 8.67 -6.40
C LEU A 44 24.82 10.12 -6.11
N ARG A 45 26.00 10.40 -5.53
CA ARG A 45 26.41 11.76 -5.18
C ARG A 45 26.69 12.63 -6.40
N ASN A 46 27.19 12.03 -7.46
CA ASN A 46 27.65 12.75 -8.65
C ASN A 46 26.58 12.85 -9.74
N LEU A 47 25.45 12.15 -9.60
CA LEU A 47 24.38 12.20 -10.58
C LEU A 47 23.73 13.59 -10.63
N ARG A 48 23.83 14.24 -11.79
CA ARG A 48 23.15 15.50 -12.14
C ARG A 48 22.06 15.24 -13.18
N GLY A 49 21.12 16.17 -13.34
CA GLY A 49 20.05 16.04 -14.33
C GLY A 49 18.92 15.07 -13.91
N PRO A 50 18.13 14.57 -14.88
CA PRO A 50 16.94 13.76 -14.58
C PRO A 50 17.32 12.48 -13.85
N LEU A 51 16.48 12.08 -12.89
CA LEU A 51 16.65 10.84 -12.14
C LEU A 51 15.28 10.28 -11.80
N ILE A 52 15.06 9.01 -12.09
CA ILE A 52 13.92 8.25 -11.59
C ILE A 52 14.37 7.55 -10.32
N ILE A 53 13.67 7.77 -9.21
CA ILE A 53 13.91 7.10 -7.93
C ILE A 53 12.72 6.21 -7.65
N LEU A 54 12.97 4.92 -7.57
CA LEU A 54 11.98 3.93 -7.17
C LEU A 54 12.19 3.55 -5.70
N GLY A 55 11.12 3.27 -4.98
CA GLY A 55 11.22 2.71 -3.64
C GLY A 55 10.14 1.68 -3.37
N ASN A 56 10.43 0.73 -2.49
CA ASN A 56 9.41 -0.17 -1.97
C ASN A 56 8.56 0.59 -0.95
N HIS A 57 7.33 0.14 -0.69
CA HIS A 57 6.38 0.92 0.09
C HIS A 57 5.90 0.25 1.40
N PRO A 58 6.79 -0.09 2.35
CA PRO A 58 6.42 -0.74 3.61
C PRO A 58 5.61 0.13 4.57
N SER A 59 5.75 1.46 4.57
CA SER A 59 5.23 2.33 5.65
C SER A 59 4.85 3.76 5.22
N TYR A 60 4.30 4.55 6.15
CA TYR A 60 4.10 5.99 5.92
C TYR A 60 5.40 6.82 5.97
N LEU A 61 6.49 6.23 6.48
CA LEU A 61 7.78 6.92 6.64
C LEU A 61 8.62 6.90 5.36
N ASP A 62 8.26 6.07 4.39
CA ASP A 62 9.08 5.80 3.20
C ASP A 62 9.41 7.08 2.41
N PRO A 63 8.45 8.02 2.15
CA PRO A 63 8.77 9.27 1.46
C PRO A 63 9.78 10.13 2.22
N LEU A 64 9.75 10.10 3.55
CA LEU A 64 10.72 10.80 4.38
C LEU A 64 12.10 10.15 4.26
N ILE A 65 12.18 8.83 4.37
CA ILE A 65 13.42 8.06 4.26
C ILE A 65 14.07 8.27 2.88
N MET A 66 13.28 8.23 1.80
CA MET A 66 13.74 8.50 0.44
C MET A 66 14.25 9.94 0.28
N ALA A 67 13.54 10.94 0.81
CA ALA A 67 13.99 12.33 0.79
C ALA A 67 15.31 12.54 1.58
N ILE A 68 15.53 11.78 2.66
CA ILE A 68 16.77 11.78 3.44
C ILE A 68 17.90 11.05 2.69
N ALA A 69 17.58 10.01 1.92
CA ALA A 69 18.56 9.25 1.15
C ALA A 69 19.24 10.13 0.09
N PHE A 70 18.48 10.93 -0.66
CA PHE A 70 18.97 11.81 -1.72
C PHE A 70 19.29 13.23 -1.24
N ARG A 71 20.25 13.35 -0.32
CA ARG A 71 20.75 14.65 0.16
C ARG A 71 21.27 15.46 -1.04
N GLY A 72 20.76 16.67 -1.23
CA GLY A 72 21.17 17.58 -2.31
C GLY A 72 20.21 17.64 -3.49
N ARG A 73 19.23 16.73 -3.60
CA ARG A 73 18.19 16.76 -4.64
C ARG A 73 16.83 17.09 -4.07
N ARG A 74 16.01 17.83 -4.81
CA ARG A 74 14.61 18.07 -4.50
C ARG A 74 13.78 17.08 -5.31
N LEU A 75 13.07 16.19 -4.62
CA LEU A 75 12.30 15.12 -5.25
C LEU A 75 10.84 15.54 -5.44
N HIS A 76 10.28 15.20 -6.58
CA HIS A 76 8.85 15.27 -6.87
C HIS A 76 8.24 13.90 -6.62
N PHE A 77 7.42 13.78 -5.58
CA PHE A 77 6.76 12.51 -5.25
C PHE A 77 5.44 12.39 -6.01
N LEU A 78 5.18 11.20 -6.56
CA LEU A 78 3.84 10.81 -6.94
C LEU A 78 3.05 10.46 -5.67
N ALA A 79 1.91 11.11 -5.46
CA ALA A 79 1.10 10.93 -4.26
C ALA A 79 -0.39 10.76 -4.60
N ALA A 80 -1.09 9.92 -3.84
CA ALA A 80 -2.51 9.69 -4.02
C ALA A 80 -3.31 11.00 -3.86
N ASP A 81 -4.28 11.22 -4.75
CA ASP A 81 -5.14 12.40 -4.75
C ASP A 81 -5.92 12.58 -3.43
N CYS A 82 -6.26 11.47 -2.76
CA CYS A 82 -6.92 11.48 -1.46
C CYS A 82 -6.13 12.25 -0.37
N PHE A 83 -4.80 12.32 -0.46
CA PHE A 83 -3.99 13.14 0.46
C PHE A 83 -4.15 14.65 0.21
N PHE A 84 -4.40 15.05 -1.03
CA PHE A 84 -4.63 16.46 -1.40
C PHE A 84 -6.02 16.96 -0.99
N ARG A 85 -6.95 16.05 -0.63
CA ARG A 85 -8.26 16.41 -0.07
C ARG A 85 -8.14 16.92 1.38
N LYS A 86 -7.07 16.57 2.10
CA LYS A 86 -6.81 17.05 3.47
C LYS A 86 -6.12 18.42 3.44
N PRO A 87 -6.71 19.50 4.00
CA PRO A 87 -6.20 20.87 3.82
C PRO A 87 -4.73 21.08 4.21
N LEU A 88 -4.30 20.50 5.33
CA LEU A 88 -2.93 20.62 5.80
C LEU A 88 -1.94 19.88 4.88
N LEU A 89 -2.24 18.62 4.52
CA LEU A 89 -1.41 17.84 3.61
C LEU A 89 -1.36 18.46 2.23
N ASN A 90 -2.48 18.97 1.72
CA ASN A 90 -2.53 19.67 0.43
C ASN A 90 -1.54 20.85 0.39
N ARG A 91 -1.52 21.70 1.42
CA ARG A 91 -0.59 22.83 1.51
C ARG A 91 0.87 22.37 1.51
N ILE A 92 1.19 21.30 2.24
CA ILE A 92 2.55 20.75 2.32
C ILE A 92 2.95 20.13 0.98
N LEU A 93 2.15 19.20 0.46
CA LEU A 93 2.41 18.47 -0.79
C LEU A 93 2.50 19.41 -2.00
N THR A 94 1.64 20.44 -2.07
CA THR A 94 1.69 21.45 -3.12
C THR A 94 2.99 22.26 -3.05
N ARG A 95 3.45 22.66 -1.84
CA ARG A 95 4.75 23.36 -1.67
C ARG A 95 5.96 22.49 -1.98
N LEU A 96 5.82 21.18 -1.80
CA LEU A 96 6.82 20.19 -2.20
C LEU A 96 6.71 19.82 -3.69
N ALA A 97 5.79 20.43 -4.44
CA ALA A 97 5.52 20.13 -5.84
C ALA A 97 5.28 18.63 -6.11
N ALA A 98 4.60 17.95 -5.18
CA ALA A 98 4.16 16.57 -5.36
C ALA A 98 3.10 16.48 -6.47
N ILE A 99 3.14 15.39 -7.23
CA ILE A 99 2.25 15.13 -8.35
C ILE A 99 1.05 14.32 -7.82
N PRO A 100 -0.17 14.88 -7.81
CA PRO A 100 -1.36 14.12 -7.47
C PRO A 100 -1.62 13.07 -8.56
N LYS A 101 -1.97 11.87 -8.13
CA LYS A 101 -2.33 10.73 -8.98
C LYS A 101 -3.60 10.09 -8.45
N ILE A 102 -4.60 9.93 -9.31
CA ILE A 102 -5.72 9.02 -9.02
C ILE A 102 -5.16 7.60 -9.08
N GLN A 103 -5.08 6.92 -7.94
CA GLN A 103 -4.46 5.59 -7.88
C GLN A 103 -5.25 4.62 -8.77
N PHE A 104 -4.52 3.75 -9.47
CA PHE A 104 -5.07 2.64 -10.28
C PHE A 104 -6.05 3.03 -11.40
N HIS A 105 -6.13 4.31 -11.76
CA HIS A 105 -6.77 4.76 -12.99
C HIS A 105 -5.72 5.22 -14.00
N THR A 106 -6.01 5.19 -15.30
CA THR A 106 -5.16 5.87 -16.29
C THR A 106 -5.28 7.38 -16.06
N ASP A 107 -4.19 8.03 -15.66
CA ASP A 107 -4.16 9.47 -15.38
C ASP A 107 -3.12 10.13 -16.28
N MET A 108 -3.58 10.54 -17.46
CA MET A 108 -2.73 11.18 -18.46
C MET A 108 -2.14 12.51 -17.95
N GLN A 109 -2.81 13.19 -17.01
CA GLN A 109 -2.30 14.44 -16.45
C GLN A 109 -1.10 14.18 -15.54
N ALA A 110 -1.19 13.18 -14.67
CA ALA A 110 -0.06 12.75 -13.85
C ALA A 110 1.13 12.30 -14.71
N THR A 111 0.88 11.50 -15.75
CA THR A 111 1.93 11.08 -16.69
C THR A 111 2.61 12.26 -17.38
N ARG A 112 1.86 13.25 -17.87
CA ARG A 112 2.44 14.47 -18.46
C ARG A 112 3.30 15.25 -17.47
N ARG A 113 2.86 15.39 -16.22
CA ARG A 113 3.63 16.06 -15.15
C ARG A 113 4.93 15.31 -14.83
N MET A 114 4.90 13.98 -14.77
CA MET A 114 6.10 13.16 -14.57
C MET A 114 7.12 13.37 -15.69
N ILE A 115 6.68 13.32 -16.95
CA ILE A 115 7.54 13.60 -18.12
C ILE A 115 8.13 15.00 -18.04
N GLN A 116 7.32 16.00 -17.66
CA GLN A 116 7.77 17.37 -17.52
C GLN A 116 8.86 17.52 -16.45
N VAL A 117 8.71 16.87 -15.29
CA VAL A 117 9.73 16.87 -14.23
C VAL A 117 11.06 16.34 -14.75
N LEU A 118 11.04 15.21 -15.47
CA LEU A 118 12.25 14.60 -16.03
C LEU A 118 12.86 15.49 -17.13
N ARG A 119 12.06 16.06 -18.02
CA ARG A 119 12.55 16.99 -19.06
C ARG A 119 13.27 18.23 -18.50
N HIS A 120 12.92 18.68 -17.30
CA HIS A 120 13.56 19.80 -16.62
C HIS A 120 14.72 19.36 -15.69
N GLY A 121 15.16 18.10 -15.79
CA GLY A 121 16.26 17.56 -14.99
C GLY A 121 15.93 17.32 -13.51
N GLY A 122 14.64 17.22 -13.16
CA GLY A 122 14.19 16.96 -11.80
C GLY A 122 14.35 15.49 -11.36
N GLY A 123 14.30 15.26 -10.04
CA GLY A 123 14.22 13.92 -9.47
C GLY A 123 12.76 13.49 -9.28
N LEU A 124 12.34 12.42 -9.95
CA LEU A 124 10.99 11.88 -9.87
C LEU A 124 10.98 10.65 -8.94
N ALA A 125 10.25 10.73 -7.84
CA ALA A 125 10.13 9.67 -6.83
C ALA A 125 8.80 8.92 -6.98
N ILE A 126 8.88 7.61 -7.18
CA ILE A 126 7.73 6.72 -7.43
C ILE A 126 7.82 5.48 -6.55
N TYR A 127 6.66 5.07 -6.02
CA TYR A 127 6.47 3.76 -5.40
C TYR A 127 5.70 2.89 -6.41
N PRO A 128 6.37 2.00 -7.14
CA PRO A 128 5.78 1.32 -8.29
C PRO A 128 4.72 0.28 -7.92
N GLU A 129 4.71 -0.18 -6.65
CA GLU A 129 3.64 -1.03 -6.08
C GLU A 129 2.27 -0.32 -6.05
N GLY A 130 2.23 1.02 -6.17
CA GLY A 130 1.00 1.83 -6.22
C GLY A 130 0.28 1.98 -4.87
N GLN A 131 0.55 1.09 -3.91
CA GLN A 131 0.03 1.11 -2.54
C GLN A 131 1.08 0.61 -1.56
N ARG A 132 0.86 0.90 -0.27
CA ARG A 132 1.70 0.36 0.80
C ARG A 132 1.41 -1.11 1.03
N SER A 133 2.45 -1.84 1.41
CA SER A 133 2.34 -3.24 1.80
C SER A 133 1.26 -3.45 2.87
N LEU A 134 0.48 -4.51 2.67
CA LEU A 134 -0.64 -4.87 3.57
C LEU A 134 -0.14 -5.65 4.77
N ASP A 135 0.83 -6.52 4.49
CA ASP A 135 1.25 -7.62 5.32
C ASP A 135 2.75 -7.61 5.59
N GLY A 136 3.53 -6.67 5.04
CA GLY A 136 4.98 -6.57 5.27
C GLY A 136 5.84 -7.26 4.21
N GLY A 137 5.24 -7.81 3.17
CA GLY A 137 5.94 -8.31 1.98
C GLY A 137 5.81 -7.38 0.77
N SER A 138 6.67 -7.61 -0.22
CA SER A 138 6.59 -6.99 -1.55
C SER A 138 5.31 -7.34 -2.31
N ARG A 139 4.98 -6.49 -3.28
CA ARG A 139 3.88 -6.69 -4.21
C ARG A 139 4.37 -6.62 -5.65
N ALA A 140 3.58 -7.22 -6.55
CA ALA A 140 3.82 -7.13 -7.98
C ALA A 140 3.77 -5.68 -8.49
N ILE A 141 4.58 -5.41 -9.50
CA ILE A 141 4.72 -4.09 -10.10
C ILE A 141 4.03 -4.07 -11.47
N ASP A 142 3.40 -2.94 -11.79
CA ASP A 142 2.77 -2.70 -13.09
C ASP A 142 3.82 -2.46 -14.19
N ASP A 143 3.67 -3.15 -15.33
CA ASP A 143 4.52 -2.98 -16.51
C ASP A 143 4.61 -1.53 -16.99
N ALA A 144 3.60 -0.70 -16.68
CA ALA A 144 3.60 0.72 -17.02
C ALA A 144 4.86 1.46 -16.54
N ILE A 145 5.42 1.07 -15.38
CA ILE A 145 6.64 1.68 -14.85
C ILE A 145 7.86 1.29 -15.69
N ALA A 146 8.00 0.01 -16.03
CA ALA A 146 9.10 -0.47 -16.88
C ALA A 146 9.03 0.15 -18.28
N LYS A 147 7.84 0.23 -18.88
CA LYS A 147 7.59 0.91 -20.17
C LYS A 147 7.96 2.39 -20.11
N MET A 148 7.64 3.08 -19.01
CA MET A 148 8.01 4.48 -18.82
C MET A 148 9.53 4.64 -18.74
N ILE A 149 10.23 3.80 -17.98
CA ILE A 149 11.69 3.84 -17.84
C ILE A 149 12.38 3.61 -19.19
N SER A 150 11.98 2.56 -19.91
CA SER A 150 12.47 2.25 -21.26
C SER A 150 12.27 3.41 -22.23
N LYS A 151 11.15 4.15 -22.14
CA LYS A 151 10.90 5.31 -23.00
C LYS A 151 11.66 6.58 -22.59
N MET A 152 11.83 6.80 -21.29
CA MET A 152 12.43 8.04 -20.78
C MET A 152 13.95 8.05 -20.82
N GLN A 153 14.60 6.88 -20.87
CA GLN A 153 16.07 6.74 -20.97
C GLN A 153 16.81 7.62 -19.94
N CYS A 154 16.28 7.65 -18.72
CA CYS A 154 16.82 8.40 -17.59
C CYS A 154 17.45 7.41 -16.59
N PRO A 155 18.53 7.78 -15.87
CA PRO A 155 19.09 6.90 -14.86
C PRO A 155 18.03 6.55 -13.80
N VAL A 156 18.11 5.33 -13.27
CA VAL A 156 17.16 4.78 -12.31
C VAL A 156 17.90 4.40 -11.04
N ALA A 157 17.54 5.05 -9.93
CA ALA A 157 18.00 4.71 -8.61
C ALA A 157 16.89 4.04 -7.79
N VAL A 158 17.28 3.25 -6.80
CA VAL A 158 16.38 2.52 -5.92
C VAL A 158 16.64 2.91 -4.46
N VAL A 159 15.57 3.00 -3.67
CA VAL A 159 15.61 2.99 -2.20
C VAL A 159 14.85 1.78 -1.71
N ASN A 160 15.58 0.76 -1.26
CA ASN A 160 15.02 -0.43 -0.64
C ASN A 160 15.04 -0.24 0.89
N ILE A 161 13.89 -0.36 1.54
CA ILE A 161 13.64 -0.06 2.95
C ILE A 161 13.14 -1.32 3.65
N GLU A 162 13.77 -1.72 4.74
CA GLU A 162 13.40 -2.89 5.53
C GLU A 162 13.21 -2.52 7.01
N GLY A 163 12.27 -3.20 7.68
CA GLY A 163 11.87 -2.97 9.08
C GLY A 163 10.87 -1.82 9.28
N ALA A 164 10.56 -1.07 8.23
CA ALA A 164 9.64 0.07 8.30
C ALA A 164 8.16 -0.34 8.44
N TYR A 165 7.76 -1.50 7.89
CA TYR A 165 6.40 -1.99 8.04
C TYR A 165 6.10 -2.30 9.50
N LEU A 166 7.03 -2.97 10.19
CA LEU A 166 6.91 -3.33 11.62
C LEU A 166 6.79 -2.10 12.53
N THR A 167 7.30 -0.95 12.09
CA THR A 167 7.19 0.33 12.81
C THR A 167 5.76 0.87 12.79
N TRP A 168 5.08 0.80 11.65
CA TRP A 168 3.71 1.31 11.56
C TRP A 168 2.84 0.45 10.62
N PRO A 169 2.50 -0.78 11.05
CA PRO A 169 1.69 -1.66 10.24
C PRO A 169 0.31 -1.06 10.02
N ARG A 170 -0.25 -1.22 8.81
CA ARG A 170 -1.55 -0.64 8.43
C ARG A 170 -2.71 -1.12 9.32
N TRP A 171 -2.62 -2.34 9.85
CA TRP A 171 -3.62 -2.93 10.74
C TRP A 171 -3.53 -2.42 12.19
N SER A 172 -2.43 -1.78 12.59
CA SER A 172 -2.18 -1.36 13.98
C SER A 172 -3.15 -0.25 14.41
N LYS A 173 -3.98 -0.51 15.43
CA LYS A 173 -4.89 0.50 16.02
C LYS A 173 -4.23 1.39 17.08
N ARG A 174 -2.97 1.12 17.46
CA ARG A 174 -2.25 1.84 18.53
C ARG A 174 -1.10 2.72 18.04
N GLY A 175 -1.01 2.94 16.72
CA GLY A 175 -0.04 3.85 16.12
C GLY A 175 1.36 3.24 16.01
N PHE A 176 2.36 4.13 16.11
CA PHE A 176 3.78 3.87 15.88
C PHE A 176 4.40 2.92 16.90
N ARG A 177 5.36 2.13 16.43
CA ARG A 177 6.17 1.20 17.21
C ARG A 177 7.63 1.53 16.94
N PRO A 178 8.26 2.38 17.77
CA PRO A 178 9.66 2.73 17.62
C PRO A 178 10.52 1.46 17.53
N GLY A 179 11.31 1.38 16.46
CA GLY A 179 12.21 0.28 16.16
C GLY A 179 13.12 0.68 15.01
N ARG A 180 14.21 -0.08 14.82
CA ARG A 180 15.22 0.20 13.81
C ARG A 180 14.66 -0.03 12.39
N ILE A 181 14.98 0.89 11.49
CA ILE A 181 14.72 0.77 10.05
C ILE A 181 16.07 0.82 9.32
N ASP A 182 16.29 -0.12 8.40
CA ASP A 182 17.45 -0.11 7.51
C ASP A 182 17.00 0.29 6.10
N ALA A 183 17.76 1.14 5.43
CA ALA A 183 17.51 1.50 4.03
C ALA A 183 18.79 1.48 3.21
N ARG A 184 18.68 1.05 1.96
CA ARG A 184 19.75 1.01 0.96
C ARG A 184 19.34 1.84 -0.25
N ALA A 185 20.12 2.87 -0.56
CA ALA A 185 19.95 3.69 -1.73
C ALA A 185 21.08 3.42 -2.73
N PHE A 186 20.76 2.95 -3.92
CA PHE A 186 21.76 2.58 -4.94
C PHE A 186 21.30 2.90 -6.36
N LEU A 187 22.26 3.00 -7.29
CA LEU A 187 21.97 3.16 -8.71
C LEU A 187 21.68 1.78 -9.30
N LEU A 188 20.47 1.60 -9.85
CA LEU A 188 20.07 0.35 -10.50
C LEU A 188 20.47 0.35 -11.97
N TYR A 189 20.10 1.41 -12.71
CA TYR A 189 20.42 1.55 -14.12
C TYR A 189 21.06 2.91 -14.42
N GLU A 190 22.14 2.88 -15.20
CA GLU A 190 22.63 4.06 -15.90
C GLU A 190 21.78 4.30 -17.15
N ALA A 191 21.70 5.56 -17.58
CA ALA A 191 20.91 5.89 -18.78
C ALA A 191 21.41 5.16 -20.04
N ALA A 192 22.73 4.94 -20.13
CA ALA A 192 23.39 4.31 -21.27
C ALA A 192 23.23 2.78 -21.35
N ASP A 193 22.57 2.17 -20.35
CA ASP A 193 22.31 0.73 -20.33
C ASP A 193 20.85 0.39 -20.61
N LEU A 194 19.95 1.38 -20.59
CA LEU A 194 18.52 1.16 -20.74
C LEU A 194 18.07 0.84 -22.17
N ASP A 195 18.87 1.17 -23.18
CA ASP A 195 18.64 0.81 -24.59
C ASP A 195 18.96 -0.66 -24.88
N LYS A 196 19.82 -1.28 -24.05
CA LYS A 196 20.22 -2.69 -24.15
C LYS A 196 19.23 -3.66 -23.48
N LEU A 197 18.27 -3.14 -22.71
CA LEU A 197 17.36 -3.94 -21.91
C LEU A 197 15.94 -3.94 -22.49
N SER A 198 15.32 -5.10 -22.53
CA SER A 198 13.88 -5.21 -22.82
C SER A 198 13.04 -4.66 -21.68
N VAL A 199 11.77 -4.35 -21.96
CA VAL A 199 10.81 -3.90 -20.92
C VAL A 199 10.69 -4.94 -19.81
N ASP A 200 10.70 -6.23 -20.15
CA ASP A 200 10.57 -7.32 -19.17
C ASP A 200 11.84 -7.44 -18.30
N GLN A 201 13.03 -7.28 -18.89
CA GLN A 201 14.29 -7.26 -18.14
C GLN A 201 14.36 -6.07 -17.17
N ILE A 202 13.88 -4.89 -17.60
CA ILE A 202 13.76 -3.71 -16.75
C ILE A 202 12.79 -4.00 -15.60
N LYS A 203 11.63 -4.58 -15.89
CA LYS A 203 10.64 -4.92 -14.86
C LYS A 203 11.22 -5.89 -13.84
N GLN A 204 11.83 -6.98 -14.27
CA GLN A 204 12.42 -7.99 -13.40
C GLN A 204 13.49 -7.39 -12.49
N GLY A 205 14.43 -6.61 -13.04
CA GLY A 205 15.47 -5.99 -12.22
C GLY A 205 14.93 -4.95 -11.22
N ILE A 206 13.83 -4.27 -11.54
CA ILE A 206 13.12 -3.40 -10.59
C ILE A 206 12.47 -4.24 -9.47
N GLU A 207 11.77 -5.31 -9.81
CA GLU A 207 11.13 -6.19 -8.83
C GLU A 207 12.16 -6.82 -7.88
N GLU A 208 13.29 -7.29 -8.39
CA GLU A 208 14.40 -7.81 -7.58
C GLU A 208 15.03 -6.74 -6.68
N ALA A 209 15.25 -5.53 -7.21
CA ALA A 209 15.84 -4.43 -6.45
C ALA A 209 14.92 -3.90 -5.34
N LEU A 210 13.61 -3.97 -5.55
CA LEU A 210 12.59 -3.51 -4.60
C LEU A 210 12.08 -4.62 -3.69
N HIS A 211 12.44 -5.88 -3.94
CA HIS A 211 12.02 -7.01 -3.13
C HIS A 211 12.40 -6.81 -1.66
N PHE A 212 11.43 -7.03 -0.78
CA PHE A 212 11.59 -7.01 0.68
C PHE A 212 10.55 -7.92 1.34
N ASN A 213 10.93 -8.42 2.51
CA ASN A 213 10.00 -9.06 3.44
C ASN A 213 10.47 -8.71 4.86
N ASP A 214 9.70 -7.88 5.54
CA ASP A 214 10.09 -7.35 6.84
C ASP A 214 10.18 -8.44 7.93
N TYR A 215 9.45 -9.56 7.79
CA TYR A 215 9.56 -10.69 8.71
C TYR A 215 10.82 -11.53 8.45
N ARG A 216 11.23 -11.72 7.19
CA ARG A 216 12.52 -12.37 6.86
C ARG A 216 13.71 -11.50 7.27
N TRP A 217 13.59 -10.18 7.14
CA TRP A 217 14.55 -9.24 7.70
C TRP A 217 14.62 -9.37 9.23
N GLN A 218 13.46 -9.50 9.87
CA GLN A 218 13.35 -9.62 11.32
C GLN A 218 13.92 -10.92 11.89
N GLU A 219 13.83 -12.04 11.16
CA GLU A 219 14.45 -13.32 11.55
C GLU A 219 15.97 -13.15 11.79
N LYS A 220 16.61 -12.30 10.97
CA LYS A 220 18.05 -12.01 11.03
C LYS A 220 18.40 -10.91 12.04
N ARG A 221 17.56 -9.87 12.13
CA ARG A 221 17.88 -8.66 12.89
C ARG A 221 17.37 -8.67 14.34
N ARG A 222 16.28 -9.38 14.62
CA ARG A 222 15.64 -9.52 15.94
C ARG A 222 15.49 -8.18 16.68
N VAL A 223 14.94 -7.19 15.98
CA VAL A 223 14.74 -5.83 16.51
C VAL A 223 13.45 -5.77 17.31
N VAL A 224 13.48 -5.24 18.52
CA VAL A 224 12.25 -5.03 19.31
C VAL A 224 11.53 -3.77 18.83
N PHE A 225 10.27 -3.93 18.41
CA PHE A 225 9.38 -2.83 18.04
C PHE A 225 8.48 -2.48 19.22
N ARG A 226 8.81 -1.40 19.93
CA ARG A 226 8.20 -1.07 21.22
C ARG A 226 6.72 -0.70 21.06
N SER A 227 5.84 -1.48 21.67
CA SER A 227 4.40 -1.20 21.70
C SER A 227 3.78 -1.69 23.00
N ARG A 228 2.81 -0.92 23.53
CA ARG A 228 2.00 -1.38 24.66
C ARG A 228 0.99 -2.46 24.26
N ALA A 229 0.63 -2.55 22.98
CA ALA A 229 -0.35 -3.52 22.50
C ALA A 229 0.02 -3.98 21.07
N PRO A 230 1.04 -4.85 20.93
CA PRO A 230 1.62 -5.21 19.64
C PRO A 230 0.64 -5.96 18.72
N ALA A 231 -0.34 -6.69 19.25
CA ALA A 231 -1.32 -7.40 18.41
C ALA A 231 -2.57 -6.57 18.08
N LYS A 232 -2.75 -5.38 18.70
CA LYS A 232 -4.03 -4.67 18.62
C LYS A 232 -4.34 -4.19 17.19
N GLY A 233 -5.39 -4.76 16.62
CA GLY A 233 -5.84 -4.52 15.25
C GLY A 233 -5.44 -5.61 14.25
N LEU A 234 -4.60 -6.59 14.66
CA LEU A 234 -4.07 -7.60 13.74
C LEU A 234 -5.15 -8.52 13.14
N HIS A 235 -6.30 -8.70 13.81
CA HIS A 235 -7.46 -9.39 13.25
C HIS A 235 -7.99 -8.77 11.95
N ASN A 236 -7.68 -7.50 11.69
CA ASN A 236 -8.02 -6.86 10.43
C ASN A 236 -7.10 -7.30 9.28
N LEU A 237 -5.99 -7.99 9.53
CA LEU A 237 -5.16 -8.64 8.52
C LEU A 237 -5.37 -10.16 8.59
N CYS A 238 -5.15 -10.74 9.79
CA CYS A 238 -5.38 -12.15 10.10
C CYS A 238 -6.84 -12.34 10.52
N HIS A 239 -7.77 -12.32 9.56
CA HIS A 239 -9.21 -12.33 9.81
C HIS A 239 -9.82 -13.74 9.86
N GLN A 240 -9.25 -14.69 9.14
CA GLN A 240 -9.72 -16.08 9.08
C GLN A 240 -8.97 -16.94 10.10
N CYS A 241 -9.70 -17.79 10.81
CA CYS A 241 -9.09 -18.71 11.77
C CYS A 241 -8.44 -19.90 11.04
N PRO A 242 -7.17 -20.23 11.28
CA PRO A 242 -6.52 -21.37 10.65
C PRO A 242 -7.10 -22.70 11.14
N SER A 243 -7.53 -22.78 12.39
CA SER A 243 -8.03 -24.03 13.00
C SER A 243 -9.40 -24.44 12.48
N CYS A 244 -10.41 -23.56 12.56
CA CYS A 244 -11.78 -23.88 12.13
C CYS A 244 -12.16 -23.32 10.77
N ARG A 245 -11.22 -22.66 10.06
CA ARG A 245 -11.43 -21.95 8.78
C ARG A 245 -12.50 -20.85 8.79
N GLY A 246 -13.03 -20.49 9.95
CA GLY A 246 -14.06 -19.45 10.07
C GLY A 246 -13.58 -18.07 9.59
N LEU A 247 -14.23 -17.55 8.55
CA LEU A 247 -14.02 -16.18 8.04
C LEU A 247 -14.42 -15.14 9.07
N LEU A 248 -13.65 -14.05 9.16
CA LEU A 248 -13.85 -12.93 10.07
C LEU A 248 -14.04 -13.35 11.55
N ALA A 249 -13.50 -14.51 11.94
CA ALA A 249 -13.66 -15.09 13.27
C ALA A 249 -12.60 -14.60 14.26
N MET A 250 -11.46 -14.11 13.77
CA MET A 250 -10.37 -13.68 14.63
C MET A 250 -10.67 -12.35 15.31
N ARG A 251 -10.23 -12.22 16.56
CA ARG A 251 -10.30 -11.00 17.38
C ARG A 251 -8.91 -10.74 17.96
N SER A 252 -8.45 -9.48 17.91
CA SER A 252 -7.15 -9.12 18.48
C SER A 252 -7.28 -8.47 19.85
N GLU A 253 -6.46 -8.93 20.77
CA GLU A 253 -6.29 -8.33 22.10
C GLU A 253 -5.00 -7.49 22.16
N ARG A 254 -4.41 -7.37 23.35
CA ARG A 254 -3.18 -6.60 23.58
C ARG A 254 -1.97 -7.30 22.95
N THR A 255 -1.80 -8.58 23.25
CA THR A 255 -0.60 -9.36 22.93
C THR A 255 -0.86 -10.51 21.98
N GLY A 256 -2.10 -10.79 21.59
CA GLY A 256 -2.41 -11.93 20.72
C GLY A 256 -3.72 -11.81 19.96
N LEU A 257 -4.11 -12.91 19.33
CA LEU A 257 -5.42 -13.09 18.72
C LEU A 257 -6.11 -14.34 19.26
N THR A 258 -7.44 -14.27 19.31
CA THR A 258 -8.32 -15.36 19.69
C THR A 258 -9.43 -15.53 18.64
N CYS A 259 -9.79 -16.76 18.33
CA CYS A 259 -10.92 -17.07 17.46
C CYS A 259 -12.22 -17.09 18.27
N SER A 260 -13.19 -16.27 17.87
CA SER A 260 -14.50 -16.20 18.54
C SER A 260 -15.41 -17.40 18.28
N ARG A 261 -14.99 -18.37 17.46
CA ARG A 261 -15.78 -19.57 17.13
C ARG A 261 -15.26 -20.82 17.83
N CYS A 262 -13.97 -21.15 17.66
CA CYS A 262 -13.38 -22.38 18.20
C CYS A 262 -12.42 -22.16 19.38
N GLY A 263 -12.12 -20.91 19.75
CA GLY A 263 -11.20 -20.60 20.84
C GLY A 263 -9.70 -20.74 20.52
N TYR A 264 -9.33 -20.93 19.24
CA TYR A 264 -7.94 -20.90 18.79
C TYR A 264 -7.21 -19.64 19.28
N LEU A 265 -6.01 -19.79 19.84
CA LEU A 265 -5.27 -18.74 20.52
C LEU A 265 -3.83 -18.65 20.02
N VAL A 266 -3.37 -17.42 19.76
CA VAL A 266 -2.00 -17.13 19.33
C VAL A 266 -1.50 -15.86 20.03
N ALA A 267 -0.27 -15.87 20.51
CA ALA A 267 0.42 -14.71 21.08
C ALA A 267 1.44 -14.14 20.10
N MET A 268 1.73 -12.85 20.22
CA MET A 268 2.77 -12.14 19.49
C MET A 268 3.93 -11.83 20.42
N ASP A 269 5.14 -12.24 20.03
CA ASP A 269 6.35 -11.93 20.78
C ASP A 269 6.85 -10.49 20.58
N ALA A 270 7.97 -10.16 21.24
CA ALA A 270 8.58 -8.84 21.16
C ALA A 270 9.17 -8.49 19.78
N TRP A 271 9.38 -9.48 18.92
CA TRP A 271 9.89 -9.32 17.56
C TRP A 271 8.76 -9.29 16.52
N GLY A 272 7.52 -9.57 16.92
CA GLY A 272 6.36 -9.55 16.04
C GLY A 272 6.04 -10.90 15.40
N PHE A 273 6.68 -11.99 15.85
CA PHE A 273 6.32 -13.35 15.45
C PHE A 273 5.16 -13.89 16.28
N LEU A 274 4.43 -14.83 15.69
CA LEU A 274 3.26 -15.46 16.25
C LEU A 274 3.61 -16.84 16.83
N HIS A 275 3.18 -17.06 18.07
CA HIS A 275 3.38 -18.30 18.82
C HIS A 275 2.02 -18.85 19.22
N GLU A 276 1.78 -20.10 18.89
CA GLU A 276 0.55 -20.77 19.22
C GLU A 276 0.45 -21.08 20.71
N GLU A 277 -0.65 -20.66 21.31
CA GLU A 277 -0.95 -20.89 22.73
C GLU A 277 -2.30 -21.58 22.92
N SER A 278 -2.86 -22.16 21.84
CA SER A 278 -4.11 -22.91 21.89
C SER A 278 -4.04 -24.00 22.98
N PRO A 279 -4.94 -23.95 23.99
CA PRO A 279 -4.92 -24.93 25.09
C PRO A 279 -5.29 -26.32 24.61
N ASP A 280 -6.08 -26.39 23.53
CA ASP A 280 -6.52 -27.61 22.87
C ASP A 280 -5.51 -28.05 21.79
N PRO A 281 -4.82 -29.20 21.96
CA PRO A 281 -3.84 -29.68 20.99
C PRO A 281 -4.40 -29.97 19.60
N GLU A 282 -5.68 -30.34 19.47
CA GLU A 282 -6.30 -30.63 18.17
C GLU A 282 -6.51 -29.36 17.33
N LYS A 283 -6.49 -28.20 17.99
CA LYS A 283 -6.57 -26.89 17.32
C LYS A 283 -5.23 -26.36 16.85
N ARG A 284 -4.13 -27.09 17.13
CA ARG A 284 -2.78 -26.60 16.88
C ARG A 284 -2.39 -26.63 15.41
N ILE A 285 -1.88 -25.51 14.87
CA ILE A 285 -1.44 -25.40 13.48
C ILE A 285 0.00 -24.93 13.37
N PHE A 286 0.84 -25.85 12.92
CA PHE A 286 2.28 -25.68 12.84
C PHE A 286 2.70 -25.11 11.48
N SER A 287 2.46 -23.81 11.21
CA SER A 287 3.06 -23.15 10.03
C SER A 287 2.99 -21.62 10.00
N LEU A 288 2.08 -20.98 10.74
CA LEU A 288 1.82 -19.54 10.61
C LEU A 288 2.57 -18.70 11.65
N SER A 289 3.89 -18.74 11.58
CA SER A 289 4.81 -18.08 12.55
C SER A 289 4.83 -16.55 12.47
N ASP A 290 4.21 -15.95 11.47
CA ASP A 290 4.18 -14.50 11.29
C ASP A 290 2.90 -14.04 10.56
N PRO A 291 2.48 -12.77 10.72
CA PRO A 291 1.31 -12.23 10.05
C PRO A 291 1.34 -12.30 8.53
N TRP A 292 2.53 -12.24 7.91
CA TRP A 292 2.65 -12.33 6.46
C TRP A 292 2.28 -13.75 5.99
N ARG A 293 2.86 -14.80 6.59
CA ARG A 293 2.52 -16.19 6.30
C ARG A 293 1.04 -16.48 6.49
N TRP A 294 0.44 -15.95 7.56
CA TRP A 294 -1.00 -16.08 7.80
C TRP A 294 -1.81 -15.46 6.65
N HIS A 295 -1.48 -14.23 6.27
CA HIS A 295 -2.18 -13.55 5.18
C HIS A 295 -2.01 -14.29 3.84
N GLN A 296 -0.81 -14.80 3.52
CA GLN A 296 -0.58 -15.61 2.32
C GLN A 296 -1.40 -16.91 2.33
N TRP A 297 -1.55 -17.56 3.49
CA TRP A 297 -2.44 -18.71 3.62
C TRP A 297 -3.91 -18.33 3.35
N GLN A 298 -4.40 -17.21 3.91
CA GLN A 298 -5.76 -16.73 3.65
C GLN A 298 -6.01 -16.43 2.17
N LEU A 299 -5.03 -15.82 1.47
CA LEU A 299 -5.16 -15.56 0.04
C LEU A 299 -5.33 -16.85 -0.76
N ARG A 300 -4.65 -17.94 -0.38
CA ARG A 300 -4.84 -19.26 -1.01
C ARG A 300 -6.22 -19.84 -0.73
N GLU A 301 -6.67 -19.80 0.53
CA GLU A 301 -8.04 -20.26 0.87
C GLU A 301 -9.11 -19.48 0.10
N ILE A 302 -8.94 -18.15 -0.05
CA ILE A 302 -9.88 -17.32 -0.80
C ILE A 302 -9.84 -17.65 -2.30
N ARG A 303 -8.66 -17.97 -2.88
CA ARG A 303 -8.59 -18.45 -4.27
C ARG A 303 -9.34 -19.76 -4.46
N GLU A 304 -9.20 -20.70 -3.51
CA GLU A 304 -9.96 -21.96 -3.55
C GLU A 304 -11.46 -21.70 -3.46
N MET A 305 -11.90 -20.77 -2.61
CA MET A 305 -13.31 -20.36 -2.53
C MET A 305 -13.80 -19.71 -3.83
N LEU A 306 -13.00 -18.84 -4.46
CA LEU A 306 -13.37 -18.17 -5.72
C LEU A 306 -13.42 -19.13 -6.93
N ALA A 307 -12.86 -20.34 -6.80
CA ALA A 307 -12.94 -21.38 -7.83
C ALA A 307 -14.27 -22.16 -7.79
N ASP A 308 -15.07 -22.01 -6.73
CA ASP A 308 -16.41 -22.59 -6.62
C ASP A 308 -17.45 -21.64 -7.21
N ASP A 309 -18.13 -22.07 -8.28
CA ASP A 309 -19.17 -21.28 -8.97
C ASP A 309 -20.35 -20.88 -8.06
N HIS A 310 -20.52 -21.55 -6.91
CA HIS A 310 -21.55 -21.23 -5.92
C HIS A 310 -21.10 -20.22 -4.85
N PHE A 311 -19.83 -19.82 -4.88
CA PHE A 311 -19.28 -18.88 -3.90
C PHE A 311 -19.99 -17.53 -3.95
N HIS A 312 -20.53 -17.14 -2.81
CA HIS A 312 -20.95 -15.77 -2.56
C HIS A 312 -20.79 -15.41 -1.09
N LEU A 313 -20.45 -14.15 -0.84
CA LEU A 313 -20.46 -13.55 0.50
C LEU A 313 -21.24 -12.25 0.47
N GLU A 314 -22.00 -11.97 1.51
CA GLU A 314 -22.82 -10.77 1.61
C GLU A 314 -22.52 -9.99 2.88
N PHE A 315 -22.41 -8.68 2.73
CA PHE A 315 -22.19 -7.74 3.82
C PHE A 315 -23.15 -6.56 3.68
N PRO A 316 -23.95 -6.22 4.69
CA PRO A 316 -24.61 -4.93 4.75
C PRO A 316 -23.57 -3.81 4.60
N ALA A 317 -23.86 -2.78 3.81
CA ALA A 317 -22.93 -1.69 3.57
C ALA A 317 -23.62 -0.34 3.38
N THR A 318 -22.95 0.72 3.82
CA THR A 318 -23.30 2.10 3.49
C THR A 318 -22.33 2.64 2.44
N VAL A 319 -22.82 3.51 1.57
CA VAL A 319 -22.07 4.10 0.46
C VAL A 319 -22.19 5.61 0.49
N ASP A 320 -21.07 6.30 0.40
CA ASP A 320 -21.00 7.74 0.14
C ASP A 320 -20.44 7.99 -1.27
N LEU A 321 -20.91 9.06 -1.91
CA LEU A 321 -20.29 9.65 -3.09
C LEU A 321 -19.24 10.67 -2.63
N ILE A 322 -18.05 10.59 -3.22
CA ILE A 322 -17.00 11.58 -3.04
C ILE A 322 -16.99 12.49 -4.26
N GLU A 323 -17.50 13.71 -4.05
CA GLU A 323 -17.64 14.73 -5.07
C GLU A 323 -16.32 15.44 -5.37
N GLN A 324 -16.31 16.19 -6.48
CA GLN A 324 -15.18 17.04 -6.85
C GLN A 324 -14.86 18.05 -5.73
N GLY A 325 -13.60 18.07 -5.28
CA GLY A 325 -13.17 18.88 -4.14
C GLY A 325 -13.17 18.16 -2.79
N GLY A 326 -13.59 16.88 -2.76
CA GLY A 326 -13.51 16.03 -1.57
C GLY A 326 -14.69 16.18 -0.61
N HIS A 327 -15.78 16.82 -1.04
CA HIS A 327 -17.04 16.76 -0.32
C HIS A 327 -17.58 15.33 -0.35
N VAL A 328 -18.23 14.91 0.73
CA VAL A 328 -18.73 13.54 0.90
C VAL A 328 -20.22 13.65 1.14
N SER A 329 -21.02 13.10 0.23
CA SER A 329 -22.48 13.05 0.32
C SER A 329 -22.94 11.60 0.44
N PRO A 330 -23.98 11.30 1.25
CA PRO A 330 -24.56 9.96 1.31
C PRO A 330 -25.06 9.53 -0.08
N ALA A 331 -24.81 8.29 -0.47
CA ALA A 331 -25.19 7.75 -1.78
C ALA A 331 -26.06 6.48 -1.71
N GLY A 332 -26.06 5.74 -0.60
CA GLY A 332 -26.90 4.55 -0.47
C GLY A 332 -26.68 3.72 0.78
N ARG A 333 -27.67 2.88 1.09
CA ARG A 333 -27.56 1.72 1.97
C ARG A 333 -28.02 0.48 1.21
N GLY A 334 -27.36 -0.65 1.45
CA GLY A 334 -27.68 -1.88 0.75
C GLY A 334 -26.77 -3.03 1.12
N VAL A 335 -26.65 -3.99 0.21
CA VAL A 335 -25.83 -5.20 0.41
C VAL A 335 -24.69 -5.21 -0.59
N LEU A 336 -23.48 -5.41 -0.09
CA LEU A 336 -22.31 -5.70 -0.87
C LEU A 336 -22.15 -7.22 -0.97
N ARG A 337 -22.26 -7.75 -2.18
CA ARG A 337 -22.08 -9.15 -2.53
C ARG A 337 -20.74 -9.35 -3.24
N LEU A 338 -19.94 -10.28 -2.77
CA LEU A 338 -18.78 -10.82 -3.47
C LEU A 338 -19.19 -12.12 -4.15
N THR A 339 -18.89 -12.26 -5.44
CA THR A 339 -19.01 -13.51 -6.19
C THR A 339 -17.63 -13.95 -6.67
N THR A 340 -17.56 -14.99 -7.51
CA THR A 340 -16.31 -15.53 -8.08
C THR A 340 -15.57 -14.54 -8.97
N ASP A 341 -16.28 -13.69 -9.70
CA ASP A 341 -15.72 -12.83 -10.75
C ASP A 341 -15.90 -11.32 -10.50
N GLN A 342 -16.77 -10.93 -9.58
CA GLN A 342 -17.13 -9.54 -9.37
C GLN A 342 -17.58 -9.21 -7.94
N MET A 343 -17.55 -7.91 -7.65
CA MET A 343 -18.21 -7.31 -6.50
C MET A 343 -19.46 -6.57 -6.98
N VAL A 344 -20.59 -6.81 -6.33
CA VAL A 344 -21.86 -6.15 -6.62
C VAL A 344 -22.37 -5.46 -5.37
N PHE A 345 -22.67 -4.17 -5.47
CA PHE A 345 -23.46 -3.45 -4.48
C PHE A 345 -24.88 -3.29 -4.99
N VAL A 346 -25.85 -3.74 -4.19
CA VAL A 346 -27.28 -3.58 -4.47
C VAL A 346 -27.87 -2.64 -3.43
N GLY A 347 -28.23 -1.43 -3.86
CA GLY A 347 -28.92 -0.44 -3.04
C GLY A 347 -30.32 -0.92 -2.68
N GLN A 348 -30.72 -0.74 -1.41
CA GLN A 348 -32.05 -1.09 -0.92
C GLN A 348 -32.96 0.13 -0.77
N GLU A 349 -32.38 1.32 -0.58
CA GLU A 349 -33.12 2.58 -0.42
C GLU A 349 -32.71 3.58 -1.52
N PRO A 350 -33.66 4.32 -2.11
CA PRO A 350 -33.34 5.40 -3.04
C PRO A 350 -32.65 6.56 -2.29
N VAL A 351 -31.66 7.18 -2.94
CA VAL A 351 -30.99 8.37 -2.39
C VAL A 351 -31.15 9.54 -3.35
N GLU A 352 -31.43 10.73 -2.81
CA GLU A 352 -31.48 11.96 -3.59
C GLU A 352 -30.11 12.26 -4.24
N PRO A 353 -30.07 12.83 -5.46
CA PRO A 353 -31.19 13.23 -6.32
C PRO A 353 -31.65 12.12 -7.29
N ALA A 354 -31.06 10.93 -7.23
CA ALA A 354 -31.23 9.90 -8.25
C ALA A 354 -32.60 9.20 -8.20
N HIS A 355 -33.31 9.25 -7.06
CA HIS A 355 -34.60 8.58 -6.82
C HIS A 355 -34.65 7.09 -7.22
N ALA A 356 -33.50 6.45 -7.39
CA ALA A 356 -33.32 5.06 -7.76
C ALA A 356 -32.26 4.41 -6.86
N PRO A 357 -32.38 3.12 -6.53
CA PRO A 357 -31.37 2.42 -5.76
C PRO A 357 -30.04 2.36 -6.52
N LEU A 358 -28.95 2.73 -5.85
CA LEU A 358 -27.61 2.68 -6.42
C LEU A 358 -27.17 1.23 -6.60
N ASN A 359 -26.96 0.81 -7.84
CA ASN A 359 -26.40 -0.50 -8.16
C ASN A 359 -25.02 -0.32 -8.79
N ILE A 360 -24.00 -0.94 -8.20
CA ILE A 360 -22.62 -0.89 -8.68
C ILE A 360 -22.15 -2.32 -8.92
N GLN A 361 -21.70 -2.62 -10.13
CA GLN A 361 -21.10 -3.90 -10.50
C GLN A 361 -19.66 -3.68 -10.93
N LEU A 362 -18.76 -4.46 -10.37
CA LEU A 362 -17.33 -4.32 -10.56
C LEU A 362 -16.66 -5.68 -10.74
N PRO A 363 -16.37 -6.06 -11.99
CA PRO A 363 -15.55 -7.24 -12.28
C PRO A 363 -14.17 -7.07 -11.67
N TYR A 364 -13.65 -8.12 -11.02
CA TYR A 364 -12.35 -8.07 -10.38
C TYR A 364 -11.18 -7.87 -11.36
N GLN A 365 -11.39 -8.25 -12.62
CA GLN A 365 -10.43 -8.09 -13.72
C GLN A 365 -10.19 -6.61 -14.08
N THR A 366 -11.12 -5.73 -13.72
CA THR A 366 -10.87 -4.30 -13.72
C THR A 366 -9.71 -4.07 -12.76
N ARG A 367 -8.63 -3.37 -13.14
CA ARG A 367 -7.57 -3.01 -12.18
C ARG A 367 -8.18 -2.09 -11.11
N ILE A 368 -8.82 -2.65 -10.09
CA ILE A 368 -9.55 -1.88 -9.10
C ILE A 368 -8.53 -1.24 -8.18
N GLY A 369 -8.50 0.08 -8.22
CA GLY A 369 -7.83 0.84 -7.20
C GLY A 369 -8.61 0.95 -5.94
N LEU A 370 -8.14 0.29 -4.90
CA LEU A 370 -8.76 0.33 -3.59
C LEU A 370 -7.87 1.12 -2.65
N SER A 371 -8.29 2.35 -2.34
CA SER A 371 -7.81 3.05 -1.16
C SER A 371 -8.64 2.57 0.02
N PHE A 372 -8.03 2.04 1.08
CA PHE A 372 -8.82 1.50 2.19
C PHE A 372 -8.18 1.70 3.56
N ILE A 373 -9.05 1.72 4.56
CA ILE A 373 -8.73 1.79 5.98
C ILE A 373 -9.25 0.50 6.62
N PHE A 374 -8.32 -0.27 7.18
CA PHE A 374 -8.60 -1.53 7.86
C PHE A 374 -9.70 -1.38 8.91
N GLY A 375 -10.72 -2.24 8.81
CA GLY A 375 -11.80 -2.28 9.79
C GLY A 375 -12.82 -1.13 9.68
N VAL A 376 -12.75 -0.30 8.62
CA VAL A 376 -13.58 0.92 8.51
C VAL A 376 -14.22 1.07 7.14
N GLN A 377 -13.42 1.24 6.08
CA GLN A 377 -13.94 1.62 4.76
C GLN A 377 -12.97 1.32 3.63
N PHE A 378 -13.48 1.26 2.40
CA PHE A 378 -12.69 1.34 1.17
C PHE A 378 -13.30 2.34 0.19
N GLU A 379 -12.48 2.91 -0.67
CA GLU A 379 -12.84 3.86 -1.72
C GLU A 379 -12.43 3.27 -3.07
N MET A 380 -13.29 3.45 -4.06
CA MET A 380 -13.08 3.01 -5.43
C MET A 380 -13.65 4.01 -6.42
N ALA A 381 -13.01 4.11 -7.58
CA ALA A 381 -13.50 4.92 -8.68
C ALA A 381 -14.35 4.07 -9.64
N VAL A 382 -15.56 4.53 -9.96
CA VAL A 382 -16.49 3.93 -10.91
C VAL A 382 -17.00 5.03 -11.83
N ARG A 383 -16.73 4.91 -13.14
CA ARG A 383 -17.20 5.85 -14.18
C ARG A 383 -16.99 7.33 -13.80
N GLU A 384 -15.73 7.69 -13.51
CA GLU A 384 -15.29 9.05 -13.10
C GLU A 384 -15.77 9.55 -11.73
N GLN A 385 -16.60 8.79 -11.02
CA GLN A 385 -17.04 9.09 -9.66
C GLN A 385 -16.26 8.23 -8.67
N THR A 386 -16.01 8.74 -7.46
CA THR A 386 -15.38 7.93 -6.39
C THR A 386 -16.43 7.62 -5.34
N TYR A 387 -16.62 6.34 -5.04
CA TYR A 387 -17.54 5.88 -3.99
C TYR A 387 -16.75 5.36 -2.80
N ARG A 388 -17.29 5.57 -1.61
CA ARG A 388 -16.75 5.07 -0.35
C ARG A 388 -17.73 4.10 0.29
N PHE A 389 -17.29 2.87 0.49
CA PHE A 389 -18.07 1.80 1.07
C PHE A 389 -17.66 1.56 2.52
N ARG A 390 -18.64 1.34 3.41
CA ARG A 390 -18.45 0.89 4.79
C ARG A 390 -19.27 -0.37 5.03
N PRO A 391 -18.68 -1.57 4.87
CA PRO A 391 -19.36 -2.82 5.13
C PRO A 391 -19.45 -3.12 6.64
N GLU A 392 -20.41 -3.95 7.02
CA GLU A 392 -20.61 -4.44 8.38
C GLU A 392 -20.52 -5.97 8.42
N PRO A 393 -19.66 -6.55 9.29
CA PRO A 393 -18.73 -5.86 10.18
C PRO A 393 -17.61 -5.16 9.40
N GLY A 394 -17.05 -4.08 9.94
CA GLY A 394 -15.96 -3.34 9.28
C GLY A 394 -14.72 -4.20 8.95
N GLN A 395 -14.54 -5.34 9.64
CA GLN A 395 -13.50 -6.33 9.34
C GLN A 395 -13.66 -6.92 7.92
N ALA A 396 -14.87 -6.94 7.35
CA ALA A 396 -15.12 -7.41 5.99
C ALA A 396 -14.34 -6.63 4.93
N VAL A 397 -13.90 -5.39 5.22
CA VAL A 397 -13.05 -4.60 4.32
C VAL A 397 -11.84 -5.41 3.85
N ILE A 398 -11.08 -6.07 4.75
CA ILE A 398 -9.90 -6.81 4.31
C ILE A 398 -10.26 -8.01 3.45
N LEU A 399 -11.33 -8.73 3.77
CA LEU A 399 -11.77 -9.89 3.02
C LEU A 399 -12.18 -9.52 1.58
N ILE A 400 -12.83 -8.36 1.42
CA ILE A 400 -13.14 -7.79 0.10
C ILE A 400 -11.86 -7.47 -0.68
N ILE A 401 -10.88 -6.84 -0.03
CA ILE A 401 -9.58 -6.57 -0.65
C ILE A 401 -8.91 -7.90 -1.04
N ASP A 402 -8.88 -8.87 -0.14
CA ASP A 402 -8.25 -10.18 -0.36
C ASP A 402 -8.91 -10.93 -1.52
N ALA A 403 -10.24 -10.91 -1.65
CA ALA A 403 -10.95 -11.49 -2.79
C ALA A 403 -10.52 -10.85 -4.13
N ILE A 404 -10.43 -9.51 -4.16
CA ILE A 404 -9.98 -8.78 -5.34
C ILE A 404 -8.52 -9.11 -5.66
N LEU A 405 -7.66 -9.24 -4.64
CA LEU A 405 -6.27 -9.63 -4.85
C LEU A 405 -6.10 -11.09 -5.30
N ALA A 406 -6.91 -11.99 -4.75
CA ALA A 406 -6.90 -13.43 -5.04
C ALA A 406 -7.39 -13.72 -6.46
N SER A 407 -8.42 -13.01 -6.92
CA SER A 407 -8.98 -13.12 -8.27
C SER A 407 -8.09 -12.55 -9.39
N GLY A 408 -7.13 -11.68 -9.05
CA GLY A 408 -6.18 -11.16 -10.03
C GLY A 408 -5.17 -12.24 -10.44
N ASN A 409 -4.60 -12.11 -11.63
CA ASN A 409 -3.40 -12.86 -12.06
C ASN A 409 -2.15 -12.41 -11.28
N HIS A 410 -2.25 -12.27 -9.95
CA HIS A 410 -1.11 -12.06 -9.09
C HIS A 410 -0.44 -13.42 -8.86
N PRO A 411 0.79 -13.61 -9.37
CA PRO A 411 1.48 -14.88 -9.23
C PRO A 411 1.60 -15.26 -7.75
N GLU A 412 1.52 -16.56 -7.47
CA GLU A 412 1.80 -17.04 -6.14
C GLU A 412 3.23 -16.67 -5.74
N LEU A 413 3.36 -16.12 -4.53
CA LEU A 413 4.66 -15.81 -3.98
C LEU A 413 5.27 -17.08 -3.39
N ASP A 414 6.57 -17.26 -3.56
CA ASP A 414 7.34 -18.29 -2.88
C ASP A 414 7.38 -18.05 -1.36
N LYS A 415 8.03 -18.97 -0.64
CA LYS A 415 8.18 -18.91 0.83
C LYS A 415 8.88 -17.63 1.33
N ASP A 416 9.58 -16.91 0.46
CA ASP A 416 10.33 -15.69 0.77
C ASP A 416 9.67 -14.40 0.25
N GLY A 417 8.53 -14.52 -0.45
CA GLY A 417 7.78 -13.40 -1.00
C GLY A 417 8.16 -13.01 -2.42
N ARG A 418 8.87 -13.87 -3.16
CA ARG A 418 9.24 -13.65 -4.57
C ARG A 418 8.18 -14.23 -5.48
N GLN A 419 7.94 -13.60 -6.63
CA GLN A 419 7.09 -14.20 -7.66
C GLN A 419 7.80 -15.44 -8.22
N ASN A 420 7.10 -16.57 -8.33
CA ASN A 420 7.60 -17.70 -9.11
C ASN A 420 7.70 -17.25 -10.58
N GLY A 421 8.89 -17.38 -11.16
CA GLY A 421 9.22 -16.94 -12.52
C GLY A 421 8.53 -17.72 -13.62
#